data_AF-A0A2V8LU07-F1
#
_entry.id   AF-A0A2V8LU07-F1
#
_cell.length_a   1.000
_cell.length_b   1.000
_cell.length_c   1.000
_cell.angle_alpha   90.00
_cell.angle_beta   90.00
_cell.angle_gamma   90.00
#
_symmetry.space_group_name_H-M   'P 1'
#
loop_
_entity.id
_entity.type
_entity.pdbx_description
1 polymer ?
#
loop_
_entity_poly.entity_id
_entity_poly.type
_entity_poly.pdbx_seq_one_letter_code
_entity_poly.pdbx_strand_id
1 'polypeptide(L)'
;MNKKGDLSWEEIVKLSENTPPFTDLWFSGGEPTLRKELAGIIDLFVQNNGVHYINLPTNGLKPYRIYEVAEHCLKENPRLELHINIALDGLQESHDLMRGVPGNFERALESARLLRKLKPQFGLRLIVNINTVITRDNLDEIVPLAELIRSERLVDGHYFNLIRGNAKDQALKKLQREKLRRIYPQLADIQWSYAEGMFDDRNRLAKWIKKAA
;
A
#
# COMPACT_ATOMS: atom_id res chain seq x y z
N MET A 1 -12.20 14.01 -3.52
CA MET A 1 -12.53 13.17 -4.68
C MET A 1 -14.03 13.27 -4.91
N ASN A 2 -14.45 13.17 -6.17
CA ASN A 2 -15.64 13.77 -6.79
C ASN A 2 -15.50 15.28 -7.03
N LYS A 3 -14.31 15.72 -7.49
CA LYS A 3 -14.11 17.09 -8.00
C LYS A 3 -14.28 17.10 -9.52
N LYS A 4 -14.35 18.31 -10.10
CA LYS A 4 -14.37 18.55 -11.55
C LYS A 4 -13.18 17.82 -12.20
N GLY A 5 -13.45 16.77 -12.98
CA GLY A 5 -12.45 15.92 -13.65
C GLY A 5 -12.36 14.47 -13.15
N ASP A 6 -12.98 14.12 -12.01
CA ASP A 6 -13.10 12.73 -11.56
C ASP A 6 -14.25 12.03 -12.29
N LEU A 7 -14.08 10.75 -12.68
CA LEU A 7 -15.16 9.97 -13.30
C LEU A 7 -16.34 9.79 -12.34
N SER A 8 -17.56 10.02 -12.83
CA SER A 8 -18.81 9.74 -12.12
C SER A 8 -19.00 8.24 -11.90
N TRP A 9 -19.97 7.85 -11.07
CA TRP A 9 -20.31 6.44 -10.91
C TRP A 9 -20.76 5.81 -12.24
N GLU A 10 -21.64 6.51 -12.97
CA GLU A 10 -22.17 6.07 -14.26
C GLU A 10 -21.07 5.93 -15.32
N GLU A 11 -20.09 6.84 -15.31
CA GLU A 11 -18.93 6.76 -16.20
C GLU A 11 -18.04 5.55 -15.86
N ILE A 12 -17.87 5.23 -14.57
CA ILE A 12 -17.13 4.04 -14.13
C ILE A 12 -17.87 2.76 -14.51
N VAL A 13 -19.20 2.72 -14.33
CA VAL A 13 -20.03 1.59 -14.78
C VAL A 13 -19.84 1.36 -16.27
N LYS A 14 -20.03 2.40 -17.09
CA LYS A 14 -19.79 2.33 -18.54
C LYS A 14 -18.36 1.90 -18.87
N LEU A 15 -17.36 2.40 -18.13
CA LEU A 15 -15.98 1.98 -18.33
C LEU A 15 -15.82 0.47 -18.10
N SER A 16 -16.35 -0.06 -17.00
CA SER A 16 -16.26 -1.49 -16.69
C SER A 16 -16.96 -2.36 -17.76
N GLU A 17 -18.11 -1.94 -18.27
CA GLU A 17 -18.89 -2.65 -19.29
C GLU A 17 -18.19 -2.69 -20.66
N ASN A 18 -17.46 -1.63 -21.02
CA ASN A 18 -16.79 -1.51 -22.31
C ASN A 18 -15.32 -1.97 -22.28
N THR A 19 -14.76 -2.26 -21.11
CA THR A 19 -13.38 -2.71 -20.97
C THR A 19 -13.32 -4.23 -21.10
N PRO A 20 -12.42 -4.80 -21.92
CA PRO A 20 -12.26 -6.26 -21.99
C PRO A 20 -11.75 -6.82 -20.65
N PRO A 21 -11.80 -8.15 -20.44
CA PRO A 21 -11.28 -8.76 -19.22
C PRO A 21 -9.80 -8.42 -18.96
N PHE A 22 -9.49 -8.13 -17.71
CA PHE A 22 -8.13 -7.88 -17.22
C PHE A 22 -8.02 -8.27 -15.74
N THR A 23 -6.79 -8.54 -15.30
CA THR A 23 -6.52 -9.22 -14.03
C THR A 23 -6.20 -8.25 -12.89
N ASP A 24 -5.56 -7.13 -13.23
CA ASP A 24 -4.91 -6.23 -12.28
C ASP A 24 -5.53 -4.83 -12.33
N LEU A 25 -6.03 -4.35 -11.20
CA LEU A 25 -6.54 -2.99 -11.07
C LEU A 25 -5.72 -2.20 -10.05
N TRP A 26 -5.11 -1.11 -10.52
CA TRP A 26 -4.23 -0.27 -9.73
C TRP A 26 -4.89 1.08 -9.50
N PHE A 27 -5.20 1.39 -8.24
CA PHE A 27 -5.71 2.70 -7.87
C PHE A 27 -4.56 3.70 -7.82
N SER A 28 -4.81 4.89 -8.36
CA SER A 28 -3.85 6.01 -8.36
C SER A 28 -4.59 7.35 -8.27
N GLY A 29 -3.84 8.46 -8.19
CA GLY A 29 -4.40 9.80 -8.10
C GLY A 29 -4.45 10.33 -6.67
N GLY A 30 -5.58 10.91 -6.27
CA GLY A 30 -5.82 11.36 -4.88
C GLY A 30 -5.88 10.20 -3.88
N GLU A 31 -6.35 10.46 -2.66
CA GLU A 31 -6.51 9.41 -1.64
C GLU A 31 -7.73 8.51 -1.94
N PRO A 32 -7.55 7.23 -2.37
CA PRO A 32 -8.64 6.38 -2.82
C PRO A 32 -9.75 6.22 -1.77
N THR A 33 -9.36 6.09 -0.49
CA THR A 33 -10.28 5.83 0.63
C THR A 33 -11.24 6.99 0.92
N LEU A 34 -11.00 8.17 0.33
CA LEU A 34 -11.95 9.29 0.36
C LEU A 34 -13.18 9.05 -0.53
N ARG A 35 -13.13 8.12 -1.48
CA ARG A 35 -14.30 7.78 -2.31
C ARG A 35 -15.25 6.88 -1.52
N LYS A 36 -16.53 7.30 -1.44
CA LYS A 36 -17.56 6.56 -0.71
C LYS A 36 -17.84 5.20 -1.36
N GLU A 37 -17.77 5.17 -2.68
CA GLU A 37 -18.10 4.02 -3.52
C GLU A 37 -16.89 3.11 -3.79
N LEU A 38 -15.72 3.33 -3.16
CA LEU A 38 -14.48 2.60 -3.48
C LEU A 38 -14.67 1.07 -3.50
N ALA A 39 -15.30 0.51 -2.46
CA ALA A 39 -15.55 -0.93 -2.40
C ALA A 39 -16.45 -1.41 -3.55
N GLY A 40 -17.53 -0.69 -3.85
CA GLY A 40 -18.42 -1.01 -4.98
C GLY A 40 -17.74 -0.87 -6.34
N ILE A 41 -16.77 0.04 -6.50
CA ILE A 41 -15.94 0.12 -7.71
C ILE A 41 -15.09 -1.14 -7.84
N ILE A 42 -14.49 -1.60 -6.76
CA ILE A 42 -13.68 -2.84 -6.77
C ILE A 42 -14.56 -4.02 -7.15
N ASP A 43 -15.73 -4.19 -6.51
CA ASP A 43 -16.67 -5.27 -6.80
C ASP A 43 -17.10 -5.27 -8.27
N LEU A 44 -17.40 -4.09 -8.81
CA LEU A 44 -17.79 -3.91 -10.21
C LEU A 44 -16.71 -4.44 -11.18
N PHE A 45 -15.44 -4.07 -10.99
CA PHE A 45 -14.35 -4.54 -11.87
C PHE A 45 -14.00 -6.02 -11.65
N VAL A 46 -14.17 -6.54 -10.43
CA VAL A 46 -14.03 -7.98 -10.18
C VAL A 46 -15.10 -8.77 -10.96
N GLN A 47 -16.35 -8.30 -10.93
CA GLN A 47 -17.48 -8.96 -11.59
C GLN A 47 -17.44 -8.83 -13.11
N ASN A 48 -17.23 -7.63 -13.63
CA ASN A 48 -17.36 -7.35 -15.07
C ASN A 48 -16.09 -7.71 -15.84
N ASN A 49 -14.91 -7.57 -15.23
CA ASN A 49 -13.64 -7.67 -15.95
C ASN A 49 -12.77 -8.83 -15.49
N GLY A 50 -13.15 -9.56 -14.44
CA GLY A 50 -12.36 -10.68 -13.92
C GLY A 50 -11.11 -10.26 -13.15
N VAL A 51 -11.10 -9.02 -12.65
CA VAL A 51 -10.03 -8.52 -11.79
C VAL A 51 -9.94 -9.40 -10.54
N HIS A 52 -8.72 -9.81 -10.22
CA HIS A 52 -8.45 -10.61 -9.02
C HIS A 52 -7.17 -10.17 -8.30
N TYR A 53 -6.52 -9.10 -8.78
CA TYR A 53 -5.42 -8.43 -8.09
C TYR A 53 -5.69 -6.92 -8.00
N ILE A 54 -5.66 -6.37 -6.78
CA ILE A 54 -5.87 -4.95 -6.52
C ILE A 54 -4.64 -4.36 -5.83
N ASN A 55 -4.10 -3.28 -6.40
CA ASN A 55 -3.13 -2.43 -5.72
C ASN A 55 -3.80 -1.13 -5.26
N LEU A 56 -3.88 -0.95 -3.94
CA LEU A 56 -4.54 0.17 -3.27
C LEU A 56 -3.54 0.99 -2.44
N PRO A 57 -3.00 2.11 -2.96
CA PRO A 57 -2.24 3.05 -2.15
C PRO A 57 -3.17 3.82 -1.20
N THR A 58 -2.68 4.15 0.00
CA THR A 58 -3.38 5.02 0.94
C THR A 58 -2.40 5.82 1.79
N ASN A 59 -2.80 7.02 2.21
CA ASN A 59 -2.07 7.85 3.16
C ASN A 59 -2.21 7.42 4.62
N GLY A 60 -3.07 6.44 4.93
CA GLY A 60 -3.22 5.91 6.29
C GLY A 60 -4.03 6.79 7.26
N LEU A 61 -4.61 7.90 6.81
CA LEU A 61 -5.30 8.86 7.71
C LEU A 61 -6.67 8.40 8.21
N LYS A 62 -7.27 7.37 7.59
CA LYS A 62 -8.62 6.89 7.93
C LYS A 62 -8.61 5.39 8.24
N PRO A 63 -8.10 4.98 9.42
CA PRO A 63 -7.89 3.57 9.77
C PRO A 63 -9.15 2.71 9.62
N TYR A 64 -10.28 3.16 10.18
CA TYR A 64 -11.55 2.44 10.10
C TYR A 64 -12.06 2.30 8.67
N ARG A 65 -11.94 3.35 7.86
CA ARG A 65 -12.38 3.30 6.46
C ARG A 65 -11.53 2.34 5.64
N ILE A 66 -10.21 2.32 5.86
CA ILE A 66 -9.29 1.39 5.23
C ILE A 66 -9.66 -0.06 5.60
N TYR A 67 -9.90 -0.30 6.88
CA TYR A 67 -10.35 -1.61 7.39
C TYR A 67 -11.66 -2.06 6.73
N GLU A 68 -12.69 -1.20 6.72
CA GLU A 68 -14.00 -1.52 6.14
C GLU A 68 -13.91 -1.90 4.66
N VAL A 69 -13.14 -1.12 3.88
CA VAL A 69 -12.93 -1.41 2.45
C VAL A 69 -12.21 -2.74 2.27
N ALA A 70 -11.14 -2.98 3.04
CA ALA A 70 -10.37 -4.22 2.93
C ALA A 70 -11.21 -5.45 3.31
N GLU A 71 -11.95 -5.36 4.41
CA GLU A 71 -12.82 -6.44 4.90
C GLU A 71 -13.93 -6.75 3.89
N HIS A 72 -14.63 -5.72 3.39
CA HIS A 72 -15.67 -5.87 2.38
C HIS A 72 -15.14 -6.55 1.12
N CYS A 73 -14.10 -5.98 0.50
CA CYS A 73 -13.59 -6.49 -0.77
C CYS A 73 -13.12 -7.94 -0.67
N LEU A 74 -12.52 -8.34 0.45
CA LEU A 74 -12.04 -9.71 0.64
C LEU A 74 -13.16 -10.70 0.99
N LYS A 75 -14.22 -10.27 1.69
CA LYS A 75 -15.41 -11.09 1.96
C LYS A 75 -16.22 -11.34 0.68
N GLU A 76 -16.53 -10.28 -0.07
CA GLU A 76 -17.40 -10.36 -1.24
C GLU A 76 -16.74 -10.99 -2.46
N ASN A 77 -15.40 -10.98 -2.53
CA ASN A 77 -14.65 -11.45 -3.70
C ASN A 77 -13.65 -12.58 -3.33
N PRO A 78 -14.07 -13.87 -3.25
CA PRO A 78 -13.25 -14.95 -2.70
C PRO A 78 -11.92 -15.25 -3.40
N ARG A 79 -11.74 -14.81 -4.65
CA ARG A 79 -10.50 -14.96 -5.43
C ARG A 79 -9.61 -13.72 -5.44
N LEU A 80 -10.07 -12.62 -4.84
CA LEU A 80 -9.34 -11.36 -4.85
C LEU A 80 -8.11 -11.41 -3.94
N GLU A 81 -6.98 -10.96 -4.47
CA GLU A 81 -5.77 -10.58 -3.75
C GLU A 81 -5.73 -9.03 -3.66
N LEU A 82 -5.66 -8.52 -2.44
CA LEU A 82 -5.71 -7.10 -2.12
C LEU A 82 -4.37 -6.66 -1.49
N HIS A 83 -3.66 -5.79 -2.18
CA HIS A 83 -2.42 -5.19 -1.74
C HIS A 83 -2.66 -3.75 -1.29
N ILE A 84 -2.53 -3.48 0.00
CA ILE A 84 -2.67 -2.15 0.57
C ILE A 84 -1.28 -1.58 0.84
N ASN A 85 -0.99 -0.42 0.26
CA ASN A 85 0.30 0.25 0.38
C ASN A 85 0.13 1.55 1.17
N ILE A 86 0.42 1.49 2.47
CA ILE A 86 0.30 2.63 3.39
C ILE A 86 1.54 3.52 3.24
N ALA A 87 1.32 4.80 3.01
CA ALA A 87 2.40 5.74 2.79
C ALA A 87 2.99 6.23 4.13
N LEU A 88 4.29 6.00 4.34
CA LEU A 88 5.02 6.43 5.53
C LEU A 88 6.43 6.84 5.10
N ASP A 89 6.86 8.07 5.38
CA ASP A 89 8.07 8.65 4.76
C ASP A 89 9.18 9.01 5.73
N GLY A 90 8.94 8.95 7.03
CA GLY A 90 9.93 9.31 8.04
C GLY A 90 9.45 8.82 9.41
N LEU A 91 10.23 9.12 10.43
CA LEU A 91 9.79 8.98 11.81
C LEU A 91 8.66 9.98 12.11
N GLN A 92 8.02 9.85 13.26
CA GLN A 92 6.75 10.53 13.58
C GLN A 92 6.73 12.03 13.25
N GLU A 93 7.69 12.80 13.78
CA GLU A 93 7.73 14.25 13.58
C GLU A 93 7.94 14.63 12.11
N SER A 94 8.95 14.02 11.47
CA SER A 94 9.30 14.28 10.07
C SER A 94 8.18 13.87 9.12
N HIS A 95 7.54 12.72 9.35
CA HIS A 95 6.42 12.27 8.54
C HIS A 95 5.21 13.20 8.63
N ASP A 96 4.82 13.58 9.84
CA ASP A 96 3.70 14.50 10.07
C ASP A 96 3.98 15.87 9.43
N LEU A 97 5.21 16.36 9.56
CA LEU A 97 5.67 17.62 8.95
C LEU A 97 5.62 17.56 7.41
N MET A 98 6.24 16.54 6.80
CA MET A 98 6.27 16.38 5.33
C MET A 98 4.87 16.22 4.74
N ARG A 99 3.97 15.53 5.45
CA ARG A 99 2.59 15.31 5.02
C ARG A 99 1.66 16.46 5.38
N GLY A 100 2.09 17.38 6.25
CA GLY A 100 1.32 18.54 6.69
C GLY A 100 0.11 18.18 7.56
N VAL A 101 0.13 17.04 8.24
CA VAL A 101 -0.98 16.54 9.05
C VAL A 101 -0.45 16.01 10.39
N PRO A 102 -0.70 16.71 11.51
CA PRO A 102 -0.33 16.23 12.84
C PRO A 102 -1.02 14.90 13.20
N GLY A 103 -0.25 13.97 13.74
CA GLY A 103 -0.66 12.61 14.09
C GLY A 103 -0.94 11.71 12.88
N ASN A 104 -0.36 11.99 11.71
CA ASN A 104 -0.52 11.13 10.54
C ASN A 104 0.21 9.79 10.74
N PHE A 105 1.44 9.85 11.25
CA PHE A 105 2.27 8.68 11.51
C PHE A 105 1.53 7.64 12.37
N GLU A 106 0.96 8.08 13.50
CA GLU A 106 0.20 7.19 14.39
C GLU A 106 -1.04 6.61 13.73
N ARG A 107 -1.76 7.39 12.92
CA ARG A 107 -2.93 6.89 12.18
C ARG A 107 -2.53 5.88 11.10
N ALA A 108 -1.40 6.08 10.44
CA ALA A 108 -0.86 5.13 9.48
C ALA A 108 -0.50 3.80 10.16
N LEU A 109 0.13 3.84 11.35
CA LEU A 109 0.37 2.64 12.15
C LEU A 109 -0.93 2.01 12.67
N GLU A 110 -1.92 2.79 13.11
CA GLU A 110 -3.25 2.30 13.48
C GLU A 110 -3.92 1.57 12.31
N SER A 111 -3.82 2.11 11.09
CA SER A 111 -4.32 1.47 9.87
C SER A 111 -3.67 0.10 9.64
N ALA A 112 -2.35 0.01 9.79
CA ALA A 112 -1.62 -1.26 9.70
C ALA A 112 -2.07 -2.26 10.80
N ARG A 113 -2.23 -1.79 12.05
CA ARG A 113 -2.72 -2.62 13.17
C ARG A 113 -4.12 -3.16 12.91
N LEU A 114 -5.04 -2.34 12.41
CA LEU A 114 -6.40 -2.79 12.08
C LEU A 114 -6.40 -3.81 10.94
N LEU A 115 -5.66 -3.54 9.87
CA LEU A 115 -5.54 -4.49 8.75
C LEU A 115 -4.91 -5.82 9.19
N ARG A 116 -3.95 -5.78 10.13
CA ARG A 116 -3.34 -6.99 10.68
C ARG A 116 -4.36 -7.90 11.37
N LYS A 117 -5.42 -7.34 11.97
CA LYS A 117 -6.52 -8.13 12.58
C LYS A 117 -7.31 -8.94 11.55
N LEU A 118 -7.31 -8.54 10.28
CA LEU A 118 -7.97 -9.27 9.19
C LEU A 118 -7.10 -10.42 8.65
N LYS A 119 -5.80 -10.44 8.96
CA LYS A 119 -4.85 -11.41 8.42
C LYS A 119 -5.20 -12.87 8.76
N PRO A 120 -5.66 -13.23 9.98
CA PRO A 120 -6.09 -14.60 10.28
C PRO A 120 -7.26 -15.08 9.41
N GLN A 121 -8.14 -14.17 8.98
CA GLN A 121 -9.31 -14.51 8.18
C GLN A 121 -8.98 -14.67 6.68
N PHE A 122 -8.15 -13.77 6.13
CA PHE A 122 -7.90 -13.74 4.68
C PHE A 122 -6.51 -14.26 4.27
N GLY A 123 -5.61 -14.47 5.22
CA GLY A 123 -4.28 -15.02 4.99
C GLY A 123 -3.49 -14.21 3.97
N LEU A 124 -3.00 -14.89 2.93
CA LEU A 124 -2.19 -14.30 1.86
C LEU A 124 -2.97 -13.42 0.87
N ARG A 125 -4.31 -13.44 0.92
CA ARG A 125 -5.13 -12.60 0.05
C ARG A 125 -5.11 -11.13 0.46
N LEU A 126 -4.72 -10.82 1.69
CA LEU A 126 -4.47 -9.45 2.15
C LEU A 126 -2.97 -9.27 2.30
N ILE A 127 -2.34 -8.40 1.51
CA ILE A 127 -0.94 -8.01 1.69
C ILE A 127 -0.91 -6.55 2.10
N VAL A 128 -0.27 -6.25 3.23
CA VAL A 128 -0.14 -4.88 3.75
C VAL A 128 1.31 -4.48 3.69
N ASN A 129 1.63 -3.37 3.02
CA ASN A 129 2.99 -2.87 2.93
C ASN A 129 3.08 -1.42 3.38
N ILE A 130 4.27 -1.04 3.85
CA ILE A 130 4.66 0.37 3.91
C ILE A 130 5.32 0.76 2.60
N ASN A 131 4.98 1.95 2.10
CA ASN A 131 5.66 2.56 0.96
C ASN A 131 6.27 3.90 1.39
N THR A 132 7.59 3.99 1.30
CA THR A 132 8.39 5.17 1.66
C THR A 132 8.98 5.80 0.42
N VAL A 133 8.78 7.11 0.24
CA VAL A 133 9.48 7.88 -0.78
C VAL A 133 10.73 8.51 -0.17
N ILE A 134 11.90 8.10 -0.63
CA ILE A 134 13.19 8.68 -0.24
C ILE A 134 13.35 10.03 -0.92
N THR A 135 13.59 11.05 -0.11
CA THR A 135 13.85 12.44 -0.47
C THR A 135 15.12 12.92 0.23
N ARG A 136 15.60 14.11 -0.13
CA ARG A 136 16.72 14.75 0.57
C ARG A 136 16.46 14.85 2.07
N ASP A 137 15.21 15.13 2.46
CA ASP A 137 14.87 15.57 3.82
C ASP A 137 14.68 14.42 4.80
N ASN A 138 14.33 13.22 4.32
CA ASN A 138 14.14 12.03 5.16
C ASN A 138 15.25 10.99 5.02
N LEU A 139 16.28 11.26 4.21
CA LEU A 139 17.31 10.27 3.85
C LEU A 139 17.99 9.65 5.08
N ASP A 140 18.22 10.45 6.12
CA ASP A 140 18.89 10.02 7.36
C ASP A 140 17.95 9.19 8.27
N GLU A 141 16.64 9.20 8.01
CA GLU A 141 15.63 8.47 8.79
C GLU A 141 15.18 7.15 8.15
N ILE A 142 15.55 6.89 6.89
CA ILE A 142 15.03 5.73 6.14
C ILE A 142 15.36 4.39 6.83
N VAL A 143 16.61 4.23 7.28
CA VAL A 143 17.02 2.99 7.98
C VAL A 143 16.35 2.90 9.36
N PRO A 144 16.40 3.93 10.24
CA PRO A 144 15.64 3.92 11.50
C PRO A 144 14.15 3.59 11.33
N LEU A 145 13.50 4.18 10.32
CA LEU A 145 12.10 3.90 10.00
C LEU A 145 11.90 2.44 9.59
N ALA A 146 12.74 1.93 8.69
CA ALA A 146 12.67 0.54 8.22
C ALA A 146 12.82 -0.47 9.37
N GLU A 147 13.73 -0.18 10.30
CA GLU A 147 13.96 -0.98 11.51
C GLU A 147 12.75 -0.95 12.47
N LEU A 148 12.19 0.23 12.70
CA LEU A 148 10.99 0.40 13.51
C LEU A 148 9.83 -0.43 12.95
N ILE A 149 9.54 -0.28 11.66
CA ILE A 149 8.44 -1.00 11.00
C ILE A 149 8.67 -2.52 11.01
N ARG A 150 9.92 -2.96 10.82
CA ARG A 150 10.29 -4.37 10.94
C ARG A 150 10.00 -4.89 12.35
N SER A 151 10.39 -4.14 13.39
CA SER A 151 10.23 -4.55 14.79
C SER A 151 8.76 -4.66 15.22
N GLU A 152 7.88 -3.83 14.67
CA GLU A 152 6.44 -3.83 14.96
C GLU A 152 5.72 -5.07 14.38
N ARG A 153 6.28 -5.70 13.34
CA ARG A 153 5.73 -6.91 12.68
C ARG A 153 4.26 -6.78 12.23
N LEU A 154 3.84 -5.55 11.89
CA LEU A 154 2.47 -5.24 11.49
C LEU A 154 2.20 -5.44 9.99
N VAL A 155 3.24 -5.41 9.18
CA VAL A 155 3.16 -5.41 7.71
C VAL A 155 3.89 -6.60 7.10
N ASP A 156 3.56 -6.90 5.85
CA ASP A 156 4.15 -7.97 5.04
C ASP A 156 5.35 -7.49 4.21
N GLY A 157 5.61 -6.19 4.14
CA GLY A 157 6.72 -5.64 3.39
C GLY A 157 6.90 -4.13 3.53
N HIS A 158 8.06 -3.65 3.07
CA HIS A 158 8.43 -2.23 3.06
C HIS A 158 9.14 -1.89 1.75
N TYR A 159 8.51 -1.05 0.93
CA TYR A 159 9.04 -0.58 -0.35
C TYR A 159 9.65 0.81 -0.22
N PHE A 160 10.84 0.98 -0.81
CA PHE A 160 11.56 2.24 -0.84
C PHE A 160 11.65 2.74 -2.27
N ASN A 161 11.04 3.90 -2.54
CA ASN A 161 11.00 4.52 -3.85
C ASN A 161 11.79 5.82 -3.84
N LEU A 162 12.59 6.09 -4.87
CA LEU A 162 13.20 7.40 -5.03
C LEU A 162 12.16 8.42 -5.52
N ILE A 163 12.23 9.64 -5.00
CA ILE A 163 11.42 10.76 -5.50
C ILE A 163 11.57 10.94 -7.02
N ARG A 164 10.44 11.09 -7.71
CA ARG A 164 10.36 11.20 -9.17
C ARG A 164 9.29 12.22 -9.60
N GLY A 165 9.21 12.49 -10.90
CA GLY A 165 8.19 13.37 -11.48
C GLY A 165 8.38 14.84 -11.13
N ASN A 166 7.36 15.68 -11.31
CA ASN A 166 7.46 17.11 -11.05
C ASN A 166 7.08 17.43 -9.59
N ALA A 167 8.03 17.26 -8.67
CA ALA A 167 7.83 17.58 -7.24
C ALA A 167 7.61 19.08 -7.04
N LYS A 168 6.78 19.47 -6.06
CA LYS A 168 6.55 20.89 -5.72
C LYS A 168 7.85 21.60 -5.34
N ASP A 169 8.69 20.94 -4.56
CA ASP A 169 10.07 21.35 -4.32
C ASP A 169 11.02 20.40 -5.07
N GLN A 170 11.71 20.91 -6.09
CA GLN A 170 12.69 20.16 -6.86
C GLN A 170 13.97 19.87 -6.06
N ALA A 171 14.26 20.65 -5.01
CA ALA A 171 15.43 20.44 -4.17
C ALA A 171 15.36 19.13 -3.38
N LEU A 172 14.16 18.58 -3.15
CA LEU A 172 13.95 17.25 -2.55
C LEU A 172 14.62 16.11 -3.34
N LYS A 173 14.91 16.32 -4.64
CA LYS A 173 15.60 15.36 -5.49
C LYS A 173 17.13 15.40 -5.35
N LYS A 174 17.69 16.38 -4.64
CA LYS A 174 19.14 16.54 -4.44
C LYS A 174 19.64 15.54 -3.40
N LEU A 175 19.58 14.26 -3.74
CA LEU A 175 19.98 13.14 -2.89
C LEU A 175 21.51 12.99 -2.88
N GLN A 176 22.06 12.75 -1.69
CA GLN A 176 23.47 12.43 -1.53
C GLN A 176 23.72 10.98 -1.95
N ARG A 177 24.33 10.78 -3.12
CA ARG A 177 24.51 9.46 -3.75
C ARG A 177 25.32 8.51 -2.87
N GLU A 178 26.30 9.03 -2.15
CA GLU A 178 27.17 8.28 -1.25
C GLU A 178 26.36 7.74 -0.07
N LYS A 179 25.43 8.53 0.49
CA LYS A 179 24.53 8.07 1.56
C LYS A 179 23.58 7.00 1.06
N LEU A 180 22.96 7.19 -0.12
CA LEU A 180 22.11 6.17 -0.75
C LEU A 180 22.84 4.83 -0.87
N ARG A 181 24.07 4.84 -1.42
CA ARG A 181 24.89 3.62 -1.55
C ARG A 181 25.17 2.91 -0.22
N ARG A 182 25.26 3.65 0.89
CA ARG A 182 25.48 3.09 2.23
C ARG A 182 24.22 2.47 2.84
N ILE A 183 23.04 3.03 2.56
CA ILE A 183 21.79 2.53 3.16
C ILE A 183 21.17 1.38 2.36
N TYR A 184 21.34 1.33 1.04
CA TYR A 184 20.70 0.28 0.21
C TYR A 184 20.99 -1.16 0.65
N PRO A 185 22.23 -1.54 1.03
CA PRO A 185 22.49 -2.88 1.56
C PRO A 185 21.68 -3.19 2.83
N GLN A 186 21.59 -2.22 3.76
CA GLN A 186 20.81 -2.36 4.99
C GLN A 186 19.32 -2.51 4.70
N LEU A 187 18.80 -1.74 3.74
CA LEU A 187 17.40 -1.86 3.32
C LEU A 187 17.12 -3.21 2.64
N ALA A 188 18.07 -3.74 1.87
CA ALA A 188 17.95 -5.05 1.24
C ALA A 188 17.87 -6.17 2.30
N ASP A 189 18.69 -6.11 3.35
CA ASP A 189 18.63 -7.07 4.46
C ASP A 189 17.28 -7.01 5.20
N ILE A 190 16.77 -5.80 5.44
CA ILE A 190 15.45 -5.61 6.03
C ILE A 190 14.36 -6.16 5.11
N GLN A 191 14.42 -5.89 3.81
CA GLN A 191 13.47 -6.41 2.83
C GLN A 191 13.47 -7.93 2.77
N TRP A 192 14.65 -8.55 2.85
CA TRP A 192 14.80 -10.00 2.88
C TRP A 192 14.11 -10.64 4.10
N SER A 193 14.17 -9.99 5.26
CA SER A 193 13.51 -10.50 6.47
C SER A 193 11.98 -10.62 6.35
N TYR A 194 11.35 -9.77 5.54
CA TYR A 194 9.91 -9.89 5.24
C TYR A 194 9.61 -11.09 4.35
N ALA A 195 10.50 -11.40 3.39
CA ALA A 195 10.37 -12.57 2.53
C ALA A 195 10.48 -13.86 3.35
N GLU A 196 11.46 -13.98 4.24
CA GLU A 196 11.60 -15.15 5.12
C GLU A 196 10.36 -15.37 5.99
N GLY A 197 9.82 -14.30 6.59
CA GLY A 197 8.55 -14.37 7.32
C GLY A 197 7.33 -14.72 6.47
N MET A 198 7.38 -14.47 5.15
CA MET A 198 6.37 -14.95 4.21
C MET A 198 6.48 -16.44 3.91
N PHE A 199 7.69 -17.02 3.94
CA PHE A 199 7.94 -18.44 3.62
C PHE A 199 7.84 -19.40 4.81
N ASP A 200 7.94 -18.91 6.05
CA ASP A 200 7.94 -19.73 7.27
C ASP A 200 6.57 -20.33 7.65
N ASP A 201 5.48 -19.77 7.12
CA ASP A 201 4.15 -20.31 7.27
C ASP A 201 3.97 -21.47 6.27
N ARG A 202 4.30 -22.70 6.69
CA ARG A 202 4.41 -23.92 5.83
C ARG A 202 3.20 -24.20 4.94
N ASN A 203 2.01 -23.69 5.28
CA ASN A 203 0.82 -23.77 4.43
C ASN A 203 0.89 -22.85 3.19
N ARG A 204 1.74 -21.82 3.22
CA ARG A 204 1.98 -20.85 2.14
C ARG A 204 2.85 -21.41 1.03
N LEU A 205 3.91 -22.15 1.37
CA LEU A 205 4.80 -22.80 0.38
C LEU A 205 4.01 -23.81 -0.47
N ALA A 206 3.15 -24.61 0.16
CA ALA A 206 2.31 -25.60 -0.52
C ALA A 206 1.27 -24.96 -1.48
N LYS A 207 0.75 -23.77 -1.14
CA LYS A 207 -0.19 -23.04 -2.01
C LYS A 207 0.50 -22.31 -3.15
N TRP A 208 1.69 -21.76 -2.92
CA TRP A 208 2.47 -21.06 -3.95
C TRP A 208 3.02 -22.03 -5.00
N ILE A 209 3.57 -23.18 -4.56
CA ILE A 209 4.03 -24.26 -5.47
C ILE A 209 2.87 -24.79 -6.33
N LYS A 210 1.66 -24.91 -5.77
CA LYS A 210 0.47 -25.32 -6.54
C LYS A 210 -0.05 -24.29 -7.54
N LYS A 211 0.36 -23.02 -7.44
CA LYS A 211 -0.05 -21.95 -8.37
C LYS A 211 0.99 -21.74 -9.49
N ALA A 212 2.21 -22.27 -9.29
CA ALA A 212 3.33 -22.20 -10.23
C ALA A 212 3.55 -23.49 -11.05
N ALA A 213 2.70 -24.50 -10.84
CA ALA A 213 2.65 -25.77 -11.58
C ALA A 213 1.29 -25.92 -12.27
#